data_AF-A0A1V5D4L2-F1
#
_entry.id   AF-A0A1V5D4L2-F1
#
_cell.length_a   1.000
_cell.length_b   1.000
_cell.length_c   1.000
_cell.angle_alpha   90.00
_cell.angle_beta   90.00
_cell.angle_gamma   90.00
#
_symmetry.space_group_name_H-M   'P 1'
#
loop_
_entity.id
_entity.type
_entity.pdbx_description
1 polymer ?
#
loop_
_entity_poly.entity_id
_entity_poly.type
_entity_poly.pdbx_seq_one_letter_code
_entity_poly.pdbx_strand_id
1 'polypeptide(L)'
;MTIGLDYTFWIQLVNFLLLIFILNIVLYKPVMGILEKRKGQIEGAEQEIRDLNLTIEQKEARYEEKLRLAKNDALEQKKEIVRQGSDEAKGVLDAARAEIPKMVEQFEAKVSKEVNEARRILREQSENIATEIAEKVMGRSIK
;
A
#
# COMPACT_ATOMS: atom_id res chain seq x y z
N MET A 1 -53.09 -42.23 82.53
CA MET A 1 -52.13 -41.90 81.45
C MET A 1 -52.91 -41.89 80.15
N THR A 2 -53.47 -40.73 79.80
CA THR A 2 -54.10 -40.51 78.49
C THR A 2 -53.47 -39.23 77.96
N ILE A 3 -52.63 -39.39 76.94
CA ILE A 3 -52.07 -38.28 76.18
C ILE A 3 -53.23 -37.71 75.38
N GLY A 4 -53.92 -36.73 75.97
CA GLY A 4 -54.85 -35.89 75.25
C GLY A 4 -54.04 -35.09 74.26
N LEU A 5 -54.37 -35.19 72.98
CA LEU A 5 -53.91 -34.24 71.98
C LEU A 5 -54.57 -32.90 72.28
N ASP A 6 -53.93 -32.14 73.16
CA ASP A 6 -54.42 -30.85 73.64
C ASP A 6 -54.29 -29.80 72.54
N TYR A 7 -55.17 -28.80 72.56
CA TYR A 7 -55.16 -27.62 71.68
C TYR A 7 -53.77 -26.95 71.57
N THR A 8 -52.97 -27.04 72.64
CA THR A 8 -51.58 -26.59 72.70
C THR A 8 -50.67 -27.27 71.66
N PHE A 9 -50.88 -28.55 71.35
CA PHE A 9 -50.12 -29.25 70.30
C PHE A 9 -50.37 -28.63 68.92
N TRP A 10 -51.62 -28.29 68.61
CA TRP A 10 -51.97 -27.62 67.36
C TRP A 10 -51.37 -26.21 67.29
N ILE A 11 -51.38 -25.46 68.39
CA ILE A 11 -50.70 -24.15 68.46
C ILE A 11 -49.19 -24.30 68.23
N GLN A 12 -48.55 -25.28 68.86
CA GLN A 12 -47.12 -25.53 68.71
C GLN A 12 -46.76 -25.96 67.28
N LEU A 13 -47.60 -26.78 66.64
CA LEU A 13 -47.44 -27.17 65.23
C LEU A 13 -47.54 -25.95 64.30
N VAL A 14 -48.54 -25.08 64.51
CA VAL A 14 -48.68 -23.84 63.74
C VAL A 14 -47.48 -22.93 63.96
N ASN A 15 -47.00 -22.79 65.21
CA ASN A 15 -45.81 -22.00 65.52
C ASN A 15 -44.55 -22.55 64.81
N PHE A 16 -44.36 -23.87 64.81
CA PHE A 16 -43.26 -24.53 64.12
C PHE A 16 -43.32 -24.36 62.60
N LEU A 17 -44.50 -24.52 62.00
CA LEU A 17 -44.71 -24.29 60.57
C LEU A 17 -44.47 -22.82 60.19
N LEU A 18 -44.92 -21.88 61.03
CA LEU A 18 -44.68 -20.45 60.85
C LEU A 18 -43.18 -20.13 60.94
N LEU A 19 -42.46 -20.73 61.89
CA LEU A 19 -41.01 -20.61 62.01
C LEU A 19 -40.28 -21.14 60.76
N ILE A 20 -40.67 -22.32 60.27
CA ILE A 20 -40.11 -22.89 59.02
C ILE A 20 -40.38 -21.97 57.84
N PHE A 21 -41.58 -21.41 57.74
CA PHE A 21 -41.95 -20.49 56.66
C PHE A 21 -41.09 -19.23 56.68
N ILE A 22 -40.91 -18.61 57.86
CA ILE A 22 -40.01 -17.46 58.04
C ILE A 22 -38.58 -17.85 57.68
N LEU A 23 -38.09 -18.99 58.16
CA LEU A 23 -36.72 -19.45 57.90
C LEU A 23 -36.48 -19.72 56.40
N ASN A 24 -37.48 -20.25 55.70
CA ASN A 24 -37.40 -20.49 54.26
C ASN A 24 -37.21 -19.17 53.48
N ILE A 25 -37.97 -18.14 53.84
CA ILE A 25 -37.90 -16.81 53.22
C ILE A 25 -36.61 -16.07 53.62
N VAL A 26 -36.24 -16.10 54.90
CA VAL A 26 -35.14 -15.30 55.46
C VAL A 26 -33.77 -15.94 55.21
N LEU A 27 -33.68 -17.28 55.12
CA LEU A 27 -32.39 -17.98 55.02
C LEU A 27 -32.23 -18.72 53.69
N TYR A 28 -33.19 -19.58 53.33
CA TYR A 28 -33.02 -20.46 52.16
C TYR A 28 -32.97 -19.67 50.84
N LYS A 29 -33.91 -18.74 50.64
CA LYS A 29 -33.93 -17.88 49.44
C LYS A 29 -32.66 -17.04 49.26
N PRO A 30 -32.19 -16.26 50.25
CA PRO A 30 -30.99 -15.46 50.06
C PRO A 30 -29.72 -16.29 49.93
N VAL A 31 -29.61 -17.43 50.62
CA VAL A 31 -28.45 -18.34 50.47
C VAL A 31 -28.39 -18.90 49.06
N MET A 32 -29.51 -19.36 48.51
CA MET A 32 -29.55 -19.84 47.12
C MET A 32 -29.22 -18.73 46.13
N GLY A 33 -29.76 -17.52 46.32
CA GLY A 33 -29.46 -16.38 45.46
C GLY A 33 -27.97 -15.97 45.47
N ILE A 34 -27.28 -16.08 46.60
CA ILE A 34 -25.83 -15.81 46.68
C ILE A 34 -25.04 -16.89 45.93
N LEU A 35 -25.43 -18.16 46.04
CA LEU A 35 -24.78 -19.26 45.32
C LEU A 35 -24.96 -19.12 43.81
N GLU A 36 -26.18 -18.82 43.35
CA GLU A 36 -26.46 -18.55 41.93
C GLU A 36 -25.70 -17.33 41.42
N LYS A 37 -25.63 -16.25 42.21
CA LYS A 37 -24.86 -15.05 41.85
C LYS A 37 -23.37 -15.35 41.72
N ARG A 38 -22.79 -16.12 42.65
CA ARG A 38 -21.38 -16.53 42.57
C ARG A 38 -21.12 -17.41 41.35
N LYS A 39 -22.00 -18.38 41.09
CA LYS A 39 -21.91 -19.25 39.92
C LYS A 39 -21.98 -18.45 38.63
N GLY A 40 -22.96 -17.55 38.50
CA GLY A 40 -23.11 -16.68 37.33
C GLY A 40 -21.95 -15.70 37.12
N GLN A 41 -21.33 -15.21 38.20
CA GLN A 41 -20.12 -14.38 38.09
C GLN A 41 -18.93 -15.16 37.53
N ILE A 42 -18.71 -16.39 37.98
CA ILE A 42 -17.61 -17.24 37.51
C ILE A 42 -17.85 -17.66 36.06
N GLU A 43 -19.04 -18.17 35.75
CA GLU A 43 -19.40 -18.59 34.39
C GLU A 43 -19.36 -17.41 33.41
N GLY A 44 -19.83 -16.23 33.83
CA GLY A 44 -19.77 -15.00 33.05
C GLY A 44 -18.34 -14.54 32.78
N ALA A 45 -17.47 -14.56 33.79
CA ALA A 45 -16.05 -14.22 33.62
C ALA A 45 -15.33 -15.20 32.69
N GLU A 46 -15.59 -16.51 32.82
CA GLU A 46 -15.03 -17.50 31.89
C GLU A 46 -15.51 -17.30 30.46
N GLN A 47 -16.79 -16.96 30.27
CA GLN A 47 -17.34 -16.69 28.94
C GLN A 47 -16.73 -15.43 28.34
N GLU A 48 -16.59 -14.36 29.11
CA GLU A 48 -15.95 -13.11 28.67
C GLU A 48 -14.49 -13.35 28.25
N ILE A 49 -13.75 -14.17 29.00
CA ILE A 49 -12.37 -14.54 28.64
C ILE A 49 -12.33 -15.32 27.32
N ARG A 50 -13.26 -16.27 27.11
CA ARG A 50 -13.34 -17.03 25.85
C ARG A 50 -13.65 -16.11 24.66
N ASP A 51 -14.64 -15.23 24.82
CA ASP A 51 -15.05 -14.30 23.77
C ASP A 51 -13.94 -13.28 23.45
N LEU A 52 -13.21 -12.83 24.47
CA LEU A 52 -12.05 -11.96 24.30
C LEU A 52 -10.93 -12.67 23.53
N ASN A 53 -10.60 -13.91 23.90
CA ASN A 53 -9.57 -14.70 23.21
C ASN A 53 -9.93 -14.93 21.74
N LEU A 54 -11.18 -15.30 21.45
CA LEU A 54 -11.67 -15.45 20.06
C LEU A 54 -11.57 -14.13 19.29
N THR A 55 -11.91 -13.00 19.94
CA THR A 55 -11.81 -11.68 19.31
C THR A 55 -10.36 -11.31 19.02
N ILE A 56 -9.42 -11.63 19.92
CA ILE A 56 -7.99 -11.40 19.72
C ILE A 56 -7.49 -12.24 18.55
N GLU A 57 -7.75 -13.55 18.54
CA GLU A 57 -7.33 -14.45 17.46
C GLU A 57 -7.87 -13.99 16.09
N GLN A 58 -9.14 -13.60 16.04
CA GLN A 58 -9.73 -13.04 14.81
C GLN A 58 -9.09 -11.72 14.38
N LYS A 59 -8.73 -10.85 15.33
CA LYS A 59 -8.05 -9.58 15.03
C LYS A 59 -6.62 -9.82 14.53
N GLU A 60 -5.89 -10.74 15.15
CA GLU A 60 -4.55 -11.14 14.73
C GLU A 60 -4.58 -11.73 13.31
N ALA A 61 -5.47 -12.68 13.04
CA ALA A 61 -5.62 -13.26 11.71
C ALA A 61 -5.94 -12.21 10.63
N ARG A 62 -6.87 -11.29 10.91
CA ARG A 62 -7.20 -10.17 9.99
C ARG A 62 -6.02 -9.21 9.81
N TYR A 63 -5.25 -8.96 10.87
CA TYR A 63 -4.09 -8.08 10.81
C TYR A 63 -2.97 -8.70 9.96
N GLU A 64 -2.67 -9.98 10.17
CA GLU A 64 -1.71 -10.72 9.37
C GLU A 64 -2.12 -10.79 7.90
N GLU A 65 -3.39 -11.05 7.61
CA GLU A 65 -3.93 -11.05 6.25
C GLU A 65 -3.76 -9.69 5.58
N LYS A 66 -4.14 -8.60 6.26
CA LYS A 66 -3.95 -7.23 5.75
C LYS A 66 -2.49 -6.91 5.51
N LEU A 67 -1.60 -7.32 6.42
CA LEU A 67 -0.17 -7.10 6.27
C LEU A 67 0.38 -7.87 5.06
N ARG A 68 -0.08 -9.10 4.84
CA ARG A 68 0.31 -9.93 3.69
C ARG A 68 -0.17 -9.31 2.38
N LEU A 69 -1.42 -8.85 2.31
CA LEU A 69 -1.98 -8.16 1.15
C LEU A 69 -1.21 -6.87 0.85
N ALA A 70 -1.01 -6.01 1.87
CA ALA A 70 -0.25 -4.77 1.69
C ALA A 70 1.19 -5.01 1.21
N LYS A 71 1.86 -6.06 1.69
CA LYS A 71 3.18 -6.46 1.20
C LYS A 71 3.15 -6.90 -0.26
N ASN A 72 2.15 -7.68 -0.66
CA ASN A 72 2.00 -8.11 -2.06
C ASN A 72 1.72 -6.92 -2.98
N ASP A 73 0.81 -6.03 -2.60
CA ASP A 73 0.47 -4.82 -3.36
C ASP A 73 1.70 -3.91 -3.50
N ALA A 74 2.47 -3.73 -2.43
CA ALA A 74 3.72 -2.95 -2.47
C ALA A 74 4.76 -3.57 -3.40
N LEU A 75 4.90 -4.90 -3.42
CA LEU A 75 5.81 -5.60 -4.32
C LEU A 75 5.35 -5.48 -5.78
N GLU A 76 4.04 -5.56 -6.04
CA GLU A 76 3.47 -5.39 -7.36
C GLU A 76 3.66 -3.96 -7.88
N GLN A 77 3.34 -2.95 -7.07
CA GLN A 77 3.60 -1.54 -7.40
C GLN A 77 5.08 -1.29 -7.67
N LYS A 78 5.98 -1.85 -6.85
CA LYS A 78 7.42 -1.72 -7.08
C LYS A 78 7.83 -2.34 -8.41
N LYS A 79 7.33 -3.52 -8.76
CA LYS A 79 7.61 -4.16 -10.06
C LYS A 79 7.11 -3.30 -11.20
N GLU A 80 5.92 -2.73 -11.09
CA GLU A 80 5.34 -1.88 -12.12
C GLU A 80 6.15 -0.59 -12.31
N ILE A 81 6.55 0.07 -11.23
CA ILE A 81 7.41 1.26 -11.29
C ILE A 81 8.75 0.95 -11.98
N VAL A 82 9.38 -0.19 -11.62
CA VAL A 82 10.64 -0.61 -12.25
C VAL A 82 10.44 -0.91 -13.74
N ARG A 83 9.33 -1.54 -14.11
CA ARG A 83 8.99 -1.83 -15.50
C ARG A 83 8.78 -0.54 -16.29
N GLN A 84 7.96 0.38 -15.76
CA GLN A 84 7.72 1.69 -16.37
C GLN A 84 9.02 2.48 -16.56
N GLY A 85 9.88 2.53 -15.53
CA GLY A 85 11.18 3.19 -15.64
C GLY A 85 12.11 2.54 -16.66
N SER A 86 12.08 1.20 -16.79
CA SER A 86 12.85 0.48 -17.81
C SER A 86 12.32 0.76 -19.22
N ASP A 87 11.00 0.80 -19.40
CA ASP A 87 10.36 1.09 -20.68
C ASP A 87 10.59 2.56 -21.10
N GLU A 88 10.52 3.50 -20.16
CA GLU A 88 10.86 4.91 -20.39
C GLU A 88 12.33 5.09 -20.74
N ALA A 89 13.24 4.45 -20.00
CA ALA A 89 14.68 4.50 -20.29
C ALA A 89 15.00 3.95 -21.68
N LYS A 90 14.34 2.86 -22.10
CA LYS A 90 14.43 2.35 -23.48
C LYS A 90 13.92 3.35 -24.49
N GLY A 91 12.75 3.96 -24.25
CA GLY A 91 12.19 4.97 -25.14
C GLY A 91 13.12 6.18 -25.33
N VAL A 92 13.73 6.67 -24.26
CA VAL A 92 14.73 7.76 -24.32
C VAL A 92 15.97 7.32 -25.11
N LEU A 93 16.47 6.11 -24.86
CA LEU A 93 17.63 5.59 -25.58
C LEU A 93 17.35 5.42 -27.08
N ASP A 94 16.17 4.90 -27.43
CA ASP A 94 15.76 4.70 -28.82
C ASP A 94 15.56 6.04 -29.54
N ALA A 95 14.97 7.04 -28.86
CA ALA A 95 14.86 8.39 -29.40
C ALA A 95 16.23 9.03 -29.64
N ALA A 96 17.16 8.92 -28.68
CA ALA A 96 18.52 9.41 -28.84
C ALA A 96 19.26 8.71 -30.00
N ARG A 97 19.08 7.39 -30.13
CA ARG A 97 19.63 6.61 -31.26
C ARG A 97 19.05 7.04 -32.60
N ALA A 98 17.77 7.42 -32.65
CA ALA A 98 17.11 7.92 -33.86
C ALA A 98 17.56 9.34 -34.25
N GLU A 99 18.10 10.15 -33.32
CA GLU A 99 18.68 11.46 -33.64
C GLU A 99 20.07 11.36 -34.28
N ILE A 100 20.86 10.33 -33.96
CA ILE A 100 22.19 10.13 -34.53
C ILE A 100 22.19 10.17 -36.08
N PRO A 101 21.37 9.39 -36.81
CA PRO A 101 21.37 9.42 -38.27
C PRO A 101 20.94 10.78 -38.83
N LYS A 102 19.99 11.48 -38.18
CA LYS A 102 19.60 12.84 -38.58
C LYS A 102 20.75 13.83 -38.44
N MET A 103 21.53 13.71 -37.36
CA MET A 103 22.69 14.54 -37.13
C MET A 103 23.79 14.29 -38.17
N VAL A 104 24.01 13.02 -38.52
CA VAL A 104 24.95 12.63 -39.59
C VAL A 104 24.50 13.19 -40.94
N GLU A 105 23.23 13.02 -41.31
CA GLU A 105 22.69 13.55 -42.57
C GLU A 105 22.81 15.08 -42.66
N GLN A 106 22.49 15.80 -41.57
CA GLN A 106 22.66 17.25 -41.49
C GLN A 106 24.14 17.66 -41.60
N PHE A 107 25.05 16.90 -41.00
CA PHE A 107 26.48 17.15 -41.08
C PHE A 107 27.01 16.93 -42.50
N GLU A 108 26.65 15.82 -43.15
CA GLU A 108 27.00 15.55 -44.55
C GLU A 108 26.48 16.65 -45.49
N ALA A 109 25.24 17.10 -45.30
CA ALA A 109 24.65 18.20 -46.06
C ALA A 109 25.41 19.53 -45.86
N LYS A 110 25.85 19.84 -44.63
CA LYS A 110 26.68 21.02 -44.34
C LYS A 110 28.05 20.91 -45.01
N VAL A 111 28.74 19.77 -44.86
CA VAL A 111 30.05 19.55 -45.47
C VAL A 111 29.97 19.67 -46.99
N SER A 112 28.95 19.08 -47.62
CA SER A 112 28.74 19.22 -49.07
C SER A 112 28.57 20.67 -49.51
N LYS A 113 27.80 21.48 -48.75
CA LYS A 113 27.66 22.91 -49.01
C LYS A 113 28.98 23.66 -48.87
N GLU A 114 29.74 23.43 -47.79
CA GLU A 114 31.03 24.09 -47.57
C GLU A 114 32.05 23.73 -48.65
N VAL A 115 32.10 22.46 -49.07
CA VAL A 115 32.97 22.01 -50.18
C VAL A 115 32.60 22.71 -51.48
N ASN A 116 31.32 22.82 -51.81
CA ASN A 116 30.87 23.50 -53.02
C ASN A 116 31.20 24.99 -52.99
N GLU A 117 31.04 25.66 -51.84
CA GLU A 117 31.38 27.07 -51.69
C GLU A 117 32.90 27.29 -51.78
N ALA A 118 33.70 26.45 -51.13
CA ALA A 118 35.16 26.50 -51.25
C ALA A 118 35.63 26.28 -52.70
N ARG A 119 35.01 25.35 -53.43
CA ARG A 119 35.28 25.14 -54.86
C ARG A 119 34.93 26.37 -55.71
N ARG A 120 33.81 27.04 -55.41
CA ARG A 120 33.38 28.26 -56.09
C ARG A 120 34.40 29.38 -55.88
N ILE A 121 34.82 29.60 -54.64
CA ILE A 121 35.84 30.61 -54.27
C ILE A 121 37.18 30.30 -54.96
N LEU A 122 37.65 29.06 -54.95
CA LEU A 122 38.90 28.68 -55.62
C LEU A 122 38.84 28.94 -57.13
N ARG A 123 37.68 28.69 -57.77
CA ARG A 123 37.51 28.91 -59.20
C ARG A 123 37.55 30.40 -59.54
N GLU A 124 36.85 31.22 -58.77
CA GLU A 124 36.85 32.69 -58.90
C GLU A 124 38.26 33.28 -58.67
N GLN A 125 38.98 32.78 -57.66
CA GLN A 125 40.39 33.15 -57.45
C GLN A 125 41.29 32.70 -58.59
N SER A 126 41.09 31.50 -59.13
CA SER A 126 41.88 30.99 -60.26
C SER A 126 41.66 31.80 -61.54
N GLU A 127 40.41 32.21 -61.82
CA GLU A 127 40.07 33.09 -62.94
C GLU A 127 40.69 34.48 -62.76
N ASN A 128 40.64 35.05 -61.56
CA ASN A 128 41.30 36.33 -61.25
C ASN A 128 42.83 36.26 -61.45
N ILE A 129 43.47 35.21 -60.94
CA ILE A 129 44.92 35.00 -61.11
C ILE A 129 45.27 34.80 -62.60
N ALA A 130 44.46 34.05 -63.34
CA ALA A 130 44.67 33.85 -64.77
C ALA A 130 44.57 35.17 -65.56
N THR A 131 43.60 36.03 -65.22
CA THR A 131 43.47 37.38 -65.80
C THR A 131 44.66 38.25 -65.43
N GLU A 132 45.10 38.28 -64.17
CA GLU A 132 46.29 39.04 -63.75
C GLU A 132 47.56 38.60 -64.51
N ILE A 133 47.74 37.28 -64.69
CA ILE A 133 48.86 36.74 -65.47
C ILE A 133 48.74 37.15 -66.93
N ALA A 134 47.55 37.04 -67.54
CA ALA A 134 47.32 37.44 -68.93
C ALA A 134 47.59 38.94 -69.15
N GLU A 135 47.16 39.81 -68.23
CA GLU A 135 47.46 41.25 -68.28
C GLU A 135 48.96 41.54 -68.15
N LYS A 136 49.67 40.83 -67.24
CA LYS A 136 51.13 40.98 -67.09
C LYS A 136 51.91 40.51 -68.31
N VAL A 137 51.47 39.43 -68.96
CA VAL A 137 52.16 38.85 -70.14
C VAL A 137 51.84 39.64 -71.41
N MET A 138 50.61 40.14 -71.58
CA MET A 138 50.19 40.87 -72.78
C MET A 138 50.49 42.37 -72.75
N GLY A 139 50.93 42.92 -71.63
CA GLY A 139 51.41 44.31 -71.51
C GLY A 139 50.34 45.39 -71.74
N ARG A 140 49.06 45.01 -71.83
CA ARG A 140 47.91 45.91 -71.95
C ARG A 140 46.71 45.31 -71.23
N SER A 141 46.02 46.14 -70.44
CA SER A 141 44.83 45.77 -69.68
C SER A 141 43.73 45.24 -70.60
N ILE A 142 43.16 44.10 -70.22
CA ILE A 142 42.02 43.49 -70.91
C ILE A 142 40.81 43.78 -70.02
N LYS A 143 39.97 44.68 -70.50
CA LYS A 143 38.73 45.10 -69.86
C LYS A 143 37.54 44.34 -70.43
#